data_AF-A0AAV5GEG8-F1
#
_entry.id   AF-A0AAV5GEG8-F1
#
_cell.length_a   1.000
_cell.length_b   1.000
_cell.length_c   1.000
_cell.angle_alpha   90.00
_cell.angle_beta   90.00
_cell.angle_gamma   90.00
#
_symmetry.space_group_name_H-M   'P 1'
#
loop_
_entity.id
_entity.type
_entity.pdbx_description
1 polymer ?
#
loop_
_entity_poly.entity_id
_entity_poly.type
_entity_poly.pdbx_seq_one_letter_code
_entity_poly.pdbx_strand_id
1 'polypeptide(L)'
;MFIKGSANSHGYVDVRTTLDLWKKHFTYFYREEEWFVFPLTLHPDTSGRPHLILALEEFIEWVNTHEGVEWVTMAEVVREFKERNPFPGPEGSQ
;
A
#
# COMPACT_ATOMS: atom_id res chain seq x y z
N MET A 1 6.44 -8.40 -12.82
CA MET A 1 7.50 -8.35 -13.84
C MET A 1 7.69 -9.75 -14.41
N PHE A 2 7.81 -9.91 -15.72
CA PHE A 2 8.19 -11.20 -16.31
C PHE A 2 9.70 -11.36 -16.36
N ILE A 3 10.19 -12.51 -15.90
CA ILE A 3 11.60 -12.90 -15.79
C ILE A 3 11.70 -14.33 -16.32
N LYS A 4 12.18 -14.48 -17.55
CA LYS A 4 12.23 -15.76 -18.27
C LYS A 4 12.92 -16.90 -17.51
N GLY A 5 13.95 -16.58 -16.71
CA GLY A 5 14.74 -17.57 -15.97
C GLY A 5 14.14 -18.03 -14.64
N SER A 6 13.01 -17.48 -14.21
CA SER A 6 12.38 -17.78 -12.93
C SER A 6 11.14 -18.64 -13.16
N ALA A 7 11.14 -19.86 -12.60
CA ALA A 7 10.05 -20.83 -12.78
C ALA A 7 8.71 -20.35 -12.19
N ASN A 8 8.75 -19.49 -11.16
CA ASN A 8 7.59 -18.85 -10.55
C ASN A 8 7.32 -17.43 -11.11
N SER A 9 7.90 -17.10 -12.26
CA SER A 9 7.71 -15.79 -12.86
C SER A 9 6.27 -15.58 -13.30
N HIS A 10 5.71 -14.45 -12.88
CA HIS A 10 4.44 -13.93 -13.36
C HIS A 10 4.70 -12.76 -14.33
N GLY A 11 3.73 -11.87 -14.53
CA GLY A 11 3.90 -10.68 -15.37
C GLY A 11 2.85 -10.50 -16.45
N TYR A 12 1.92 -11.45 -16.54
CA TYR A 12 0.76 -11.41 -17.45
C TYR A 12 -0.57 -11.33 -16.70
N VAL A 13 -0.53 -11.11 -15.38
CA VAL A 13 -1.74 -10.90 -14.58
C VAL A 13 -2.35 -9.56 -15.00
N ASP A 14 -3.65 -9.54 -15.25
CA ASP A 14 -4.36 -8.33 -15.63
C ASP A 14 -4.27 -7.28 -14.51
N VAL A 15 -3.99 -6.05 -14.90
CA VAL A 15 -3.79 -4.93 -13.96
C VAL A 15 -5.05 -4.65 -13.15
N ARG A 16 -6.24 -4.86 -13.74
CA ARG A 16 -7.52 -4.67 -13.04
C ARG A 16 -7.66 -5.60 -11.85
N THR A 17 -7.20 -6.85 -11.98
CA THR A 17 -7.18 -7.81 -10.85
C THR A 17 -6.37 -7.26 -9.68
N THR A 18 -5.20 -6.68 -9.96
CA THR A 18 -4.35 -6.08 -8.91
C THR A 18 -5.02 -4.85 -8.28
N LEU A 19 -5.59 -3.97 -9.10
CA LEU A 19 -6.29 -2.78 -8.62
C LEU A 19 -7.49 -3.13 -7.73
N ASP A 20 -8.29 -4.11 -8.14
CA ASP A 20 -9.44 -4.59 -7.36
C ASP A 20 -9.00 -5.18 -6.01
N LEU A 21 -7.88 -5.90 -5.97
CA LEU A 21 -7.31 -6.42 -4.73
C LEU A 21 -6.86 -5.29 -3.80
N TRP A 22 -6.18 -4.27 -4.33
CA TRP A 22 -5.77 -3.11 -3.53
C TRP A 22 -6.98 -2.36 -2.97
N LYS A 23 -8.00 -2.09 -3.79
CA LYS A 23 -9.25 -1.47 -3.35
C LYS A 23 -9.92 -2.30 -2.26
N LYS A 24 -10.00 -3.62 -2.41
CA LYS A 24 -10.59 -4.52 -1.39
C LYS A 24 -9.82 -4.51 -0.07
N HIS A 25 -8.49 -4.54 -0.09
CA HIS A 25 -7.69 -4.43 1.13
C HIS A 25 -7.91 -3.08 1.81
N PHE A 26 -7.85 -1.98 1.04
CA PHE A 26 -8.11 -0.65 1.57
C PHE A 26 -9.52 -0.56 2.17
N THR A 27 -10.56 -1.01 1.46
CA THR A 27 -11.95 -1.00 1.97
C THR A 27 -12.10 -1.79 3.26
N TYR A 28 -11.41 -2.93 3.40
CA TYR A 28 -11.45 -3.71 4.64
C TYR A 28 -10.86 -2.90 5.80
N PHE A 29 -9.63 -2.40 5.67
CA PHE A 29 -8.99 -1.65 6.76
C PHE A 29 -9.72 -0.34 7.05
N TYR A 30 -10.21 0.37 6.03
CA TYR A 30 -10.99 1.59 6.19
C TYR A 30 -12.30 1.37 6.95
N ARG A 31 -12.87 0.16 6.88
CA ARG A 31 -14.11 -0.18 7.60
C ARG A 31 -13.84 -0.68 9.03
N GLU A 32 -12.77 -1.44 9.21
CA GLU A 32 -12.53 -2.19 10.46
C GLU A 32 -11.57 -1.48 11.43
N GLU A 33 -10.65 -0.66 10.93
CA GLU A 33 -9.59 -0.04 11.73
C GLU A 33 -9.82 1.47 11.86
N GLU A 34 -9.76 1.98 13.09
CA GLU A 34 -9.82 3.43 13.35
C GLU A 34 -8.54 4.15 12.88
N TRP A 35 -7.40 3.45 12.94
CA TRP A 35 -6.11 3.95 12.47
C TRP A 35 -5.34 2.83 11.77
N PHE A 36 -4.94 3.05 10.52
CA PHE A 36 -4.16 2.09 9.75
C PHE A 36 -3.21 2.78 8.77
N VAL A 37 -2.20 2.03 8.34
CA VAL A 37 -1.26 2.44 7.31
C VAL A 37 -1.42 1.50 6.12
N PHE A 38 -1.60 2.05 4.92
CA PHE A 38 -1.72 1.28 3.68
C PHE A 38 -0.54 1.54 2.73
N PRO A 39 0.60 0.83 2.90
CA PRO A 39 1.76 1.04 2.05
C PRO A 39 1.63 0.33 0.70
N LEU A 40 1.92 1.04 -0.39
CA LEU A 40 2.07 0.47 -1.72
C LEU A 40 3.55 0.43 -2.13
N THR A 41 4.08 -0.78 -2.33
CA THR A 41 5.45 -0.95 -2.84
C THR A 41 5.43 -1.02 -4.37
N LEU A 42 6.00 0.00 -5.00
CA LEU A 42 6.05 0.14 -6.44
C LEU A 42 7.49 0.07 -6.95
N HIS A 43 7.68 -0.46 -8.16
CA HIS A 43 8.98 -0.52 -8.83
C HIS A 43 8.86 0.18 -10.19
N PRO A 44 9.80 1.08 -10.58
CA PRO A 44 9.73 1.75 -11.87
C PRO A 44 9.62 0.77 -13.05
N ASP A 45 10.33 -0.36 -12.97
CA ASP A 45 10.33 -1.42 -13.96
C ASP A 45 8.96 -2.07 -14.18
N THR A 46 8.01 -1.93 -13.26
CA THR A 46 6.64 -2.45 -13.37
C THR A 46 5.61 -1.34 -13.45
N SER A 47 5.55 -0.50 -12.42
CA SER A 47 4.58 0.58 -12.24
C SER A 47 4.78 1.75 -13.21
N GLY A 48 5.97 1.90 -13.78
CA GLY A 48 6.24 2.90 -14.82
C GLY A 48 5.72 2.51 -16.21
N ARG A 49 5.09 1.35 -16.39
CA ARG A 49 4.47 0.98 -17.66
C ARG A 49 3.13 1.72 -17.85
N PRO A 50 2.78 2.15 -19.08
CA PRO A 50 1.59 3.00 -19.29
C PRO A 50 0.28 2.46 -18.71
N HIS A 51 0.01 1.16 -18.83
CA HIS A 51 -1.20 0.55 -18.29
C HIS A 51 -1.24 0.48 -16.76
N LEU A 52 -0.07 0.48 -16.09
CA LEU A 52 0.00 0.58 -14.62
C LEU A 52 -0.11 2.03 -14.16
N ILE A 53 0.43 2.99 -14.93
CA ILE A 53 0.28 4.41 -14.63
C ILE A 53 -1.20 4.78 -14.58
N LEU A 54 -1.99 4.38 -15.59
CA LEU A 54 -3.44 4.62 -15.59
C LEU A 54 -4.16 3.94 -14.40
N ALA A 55 -3.73 2.74 -14.00
CA ALA A 55 -4.30 2.06 -12.85
C ALA A 55 -3.94 2.76 -11.51
N LEU A 56 -2.75 3.36 -11.43
CA LEU A 56 -2.33 4.15 -10.27
C LEU A 56 -3.10 5.47 -10.19
N GLU A 57 -3.30 6.16 -11.31
CA GLU A 57 -4.16 7.34 -11.39
C GLU A 57 -5.58 7.00 -10.89
N GLU A 58 -6.18 5.92 -11.40
CA GLU A 58 -7.50 5.45 -10.95
C GLU A 58 -7.52 5.12 -9.45
N PHE A 59 -6.47 4.47 -8.93
CA PHE A 59 -6.39 4.15 -7.51
C PHE A 59 -6.29 5.41 -6.65
N ILE A 60 -5.43 6.36 -7.03
CA ILE A 60 -5.23 7.62 -6.28
C ILE A 60 -6.52 8.44 -6.29
N GLU A 61 -7.17 8.59 -7.44
CA GLU A 61 -8.45 9.29 -7.57
C GLU A 61 -9.52 8.67 -6.65
N TRP A 62 -9.63 7.33 -6.66
CA TRP A 62 -10.57 6.61 -5.80
C TRP A 62 -10.22 6.71 -4.30
N VAL A 63 -8.95 6.58 -3.92
CA VAL A 63 -8.51 6.73 -2.52
C VAL A 63 -8.85 8.12 -1.99
N ASN A 64 -8.63 9.15 -2.80
CA ASN A 64 -8.91 10.54 -2.43
C ASN A 64 -10.41 10.86 -2.21
N THR A 65 -11.33 9.94 -2.53
CA THR A 65 -12.76 10.10 -2.18
C THR A 65 -13.08 9.67 -0.75
N HIS A 66 -12.11 9.15 0.01
CA HIS A 66 -12.30 8.67 1.38
C HIS A 66 -11.84 9.73 2.38
N GLU A 67 -12.71 10.07 3.32
CA GLU A 67 -12.41 11.04 4.39
C GLU A 67 -11.32 10.48 5.33
N GLY A 68 -10.44 11.35 5.81
CA GLY A 68 -9.37 10.98 6.76
C GLY A 68 -8.13 10.36 6.12
N VAL A 69 -8.05 10.27 4.79
CA VAL A 69 -6.83 9.80 4.10
C VAL A 69 -5.75 10.89 4.11
N GLU A 70 -4.55 10.49 4.49
CA GLU A 70 -3.34 11.30 4.38
C GLU A 70 -2.26 10.58 3.58
N TRP A 71 -1.66 11.27 2.61
CA TRP A 71 -0.51 10.78 1.87
C TRP A 71 0.77 11.19 2.60
N VAL A 72 1.46 10.20 3.16
CA VAL A 72 2.63 10.41 4.03
C VAL A 72 3.82 9.56 3.60
N THR A 73 5.00 9.95 4.07
CA THR A 73 6.22 9.15 3.97
C THR A 73 6.28 8.09 5.05
N MET A 74 7.05 7.02 4.81
CA MET A 74 7.31 5.99 5.83
C MET A 74 7.99 6.57 7.09
N ALA A 75 8.75 7.66 6.96
CA ALA A 75 9.39 8.33 8.09
C ALA A 75 8.34 8.99 9.01
N GLU A 76 7.32 9.63 8.45
CA GLU A 76 6.20 10.21 9.21
C GLU A 76 5.37 9.12 9.88
N VAL A 77 5.08 8.02 9.18
CA VAL A 77 4.42 6.84 9.78
C VAL A 77 5.19 6.33 10.99
N VAL A 78 6.52 6.16 10.87
CA VAL A 78 7.36 5.67 11.99
C VAL A 78 7.33 6.64 13.16
N ARG A 79 7.35 7.95 12.89
CA ARG A 79 7.27 8.97 13.93
C ARG A 79 5.94 8.89 14.67
N GLU A 80 4.82 8.91 13.93
CA GLU A 80 3.48 8.83 14.51
C GLU A 80 3.26 7.52 15.28
N PHE A 81 3.73 6.39 14.74
CA PHE A 81 3.63 5.10 15.41
C PHE A 81 4.32 5.13 16.78
N LYS A 82 5.53 5.71 16.87
CA LYS A 82 6.26 5.85 18.14
C LYS A 82 5.59 6.79 19.13
N GLU A 83 4.97 7.87 18.64
CA GLU A 83 4.20 8.80 19.47
C GLU A 83 2.95 8.12 20.05
N ARG A 84 2.25 7.31 19.25
CA ARG A 84 1.07 6.54 19.66
C ARG A 84 1.40 5.32 20.52
N ASN A 85 2.56 4.72 20.31
CA ASN A 85 3.02 3.50 20.99
C ASN A 85 4.38 3.77 21.67
N PRO A 86 4.39 4.50 22.79
CA PRO A 86 5.62 4.75 23.53
C PRO A 86 6.30 3.45 23.94
N PHE A 87 7.61 3.36 23.71
CA PHE A 87 8.38 2.20 24.13
C PHE A 87 8.30 2.04 25.67
N PRO A 88 7.85 0.89 26.20
CA PRO A 88 7.60 0.73 27.63
C PRO A 88 8.89 0.61 28.48
N GLY A 89 10.07 0.70 27.85
CA GLY A 89 11.36 0.52 28.53
C GLY A 89 11.78 -0.96 28.59
N PRO A 90 13.02 -1.24 29.02
CA PRO A 90 13.58 -2.60 29.07
C PRO A 90 12.79 -3.58 29.97
N GLU A 91 12.09 -3.05 30.98
CA GLU A 91 11.32 -3.85 31.94
C GLU A 91 9.89 -4.21 31.45
N GLY A 92 9.41 -3.51 30.42
CA GLY A 92 8.05 -3.68 29.88
C GLY A 92 7.97 -4.40 28.53
N SER A 93 9.11 -4.75 27.93
CA SER A 93 9.18 -5.66 26.78
C SER A 93 9.12 -7.10 27.27
N GLN A 94 7.93 -7.72 27.22
CA GLN A 94 7.78 -9.18 27.33
C GLN A 94 8.28 -9.88 26.07
#